data_AF-T0YLV2-F1
#
_entry.id   AF-T0YLV2-F1
#
_cell.length_a   1.000
_cell.length_b   1.000
_cell.length_c   1.000
_cell.angle_alpha   90.00
_cell.angle_beta   90.00
_cell.angle_gamma   90.00
#
_symmetry.space_group_name_H-M   'P 1'
#
loop_
_entity.id
_entity.type
_entity.pdbx_description
1 polymer ?
#
loop_
_entity_poly.entity_id
_entity_poly.type
_entity_poly.pdbx_seq_one_letter_code
_entity_poly.pdbx_strand_id
1 'polypeptide(L)'
;ALALTVGSGGSGGVFAPSLFVGALLGAAFGLLLQRLGIGHAPVAGMALVGMAAVFGAAARVPLATTVMVAEMTGGYTLMAPTMLAVAIAYLLQVALARYTPYPSLYEAQIYVRSASPPRADDAPPPMP
;
A
#
# COMPACT_ATOMS: atom_id res chain seq x y z
N ALA A 1 -10.73 -12.95 -0.68
CA ALA A 1 -9.98 -13.43 -1.87
C ALA A 1 -8.47 -13.21 -1.70
N LEU A 2 -7.97 -11.97 -1.66
CA LEU A 2 -6.53 -11.66 -1.52
C LEU A 2 -5.82 -12.40 -0.37
N ALA A 3 -6.36 -12.30 0.85
CA ALA A 3 -5.78 -12.96 2.01
C ALA A 3 -5.70 -14.49 1.84
N LEU A 4 -6.64 -15.08 1.09
CA LEU A 4 -6.65 -16.50 0.79
C LEU A 4 -5.58 -16.84 -0.26
N THR A 5 -5.44 -16.06 -1.34
CA THR A 5 -4.46 -16.33 -2.40
C THR A 5 -3.02 -16.08 -1.95
N VAL A 6 -2.78 -15.03 -1.17
CA VAL A 6 -1.46 -14.74 -0.58
C VAL A 6 -1.17 -15.73 0.55
N GLY A 7 -2.15 -16.00 1.41
CA GLY A 7 -2.01 -16.97 2.51
C GLY A 7 -1.82 -18.41 2.04
N SER A 8 -2.34 -18.76 0.85
CA SER A 8 -2.12 -20.08 0.23
C SER A 8 -0.80 -20.19 -0.54
N GLY A 9 0.06 -19.16 -0.53
CA GLY A 9 1.37 -19.17 -1.20
C GLY A 9 1.38 -18.74 -2.67
N GLY A 10 0.32 -18.06 -3.15
CA GLY A 10 0.30 -17.50 -4.50
C GLY A 10 1.27 -16.33 -4.68
N SER A 11 1.97 -16.27 -5.82
CA SER A 11 3.07 -15.32 -6.11
C SER A 11 2.64 -13.93 -6.62
N GLY A 12 1.35 -13.59 -6.56
CA GLY A 12 0.79 -12.39 -7.22
C GLY A 12 1.18 -11.02 -6.64
N GLY A 13 1.97 -10.99 -5.55
CA GLY A 13 2.36 -9.78 -4.87
C GLY A 13 1.21 -9.07 -4.12
N VAL A 14 1.57 -8.15 -3.23
CA VAL A 14 0.62 -7.38 -2.40
C VAL A 14 0.36 -5.97 -2.94
N PHE A 15 1.01 -5.64 -4.06
CA PHE A 15 1.05 -4.31 -4.65
C PHE A 15 -0.30 -3.82 -5.21
N ALA A 16 -0.74 -4.39 -6.35
CA ALA A 16 -1.99 -3.98 -6.99
C ALA A 16 -3.22 -4.08 -6.06
N PRO A 17 -3.32 -5.10 -5.18
CA PRO A 17 -4.40 -5.17 -4.20
C PRO A 17 -4.36 -4.02 -3.18
N SER A 18 -3.18 -3.60 -2.72
CA SER A 18 -3.07 -2.47 -1.79
C SER A 18 -3.49 -1.15 -2.42
N LEU A 19 -3.14 -0.93 -3.70
CA LEU A 19 -3.58 0.23 -4.48
C LEU A 19 -5.11 0.23 -4.63
N PHE A 20 -5.70 -0.92 -4.95
CA PHE A 20 -7.14 -1.07 -5.10
C PHE A 20 -7.91 -0.78 -3.80
N VAL A 21 -7.44 -1.31 -2.67
CA VAL A 21 -8.03 -1.02 -1.34
C VAL A 21 -7.93 0.47 -1.03
N GLY A 22 -6.78 1.10 -1.28
CA GLY A 22 -6.62 2.54 -1.09
C GLY A 22 -7.56 3.36 -1.96
N ALA A 23 -7.74 2.98 -3.24
CA ALA A 23 -8.66 3.64 -4.14
C ALA A 23 -10.12 3.56 -3.66
N LEU A 24 -10.55 2.39 -3.19
CA LEU A 24 -11.90 2.20 -2.65
C LEU A 24 -12.12 3.01 -1.36
N LEU A 25 -11.15 3.03 -0.44
CA LEU A 25 -11.23 3.81 0.79
C LEU A 25 -11.28 5.32 0.49
N GLY A 26 -10.45 5.79 -0.44
CA GLY A 26 -10.45 7.18 -0.89
C GLY A 26 -11.78 7.57 -1.57
N ALA A 27 -12.31 6.72 -2.44
CA ALA A 27 -13.60 6.95 -3.08
C ALA A 27 -14.74 6.97 -2.06
N ALA A 28 -14.75 6.03 -1.11
CA ALA A 28 -15.72 5.98 -0.03
C ALA A 28 -15.67 7.24 0.84
N PHE A 29 -14.45 7.72 1.15
CA PHE A 29 -14.26 8.99 1.87
C PHE A 29 -14.78 10.19 1.07
N GLY A 30 -14.48 10.27 -0.23
CA GLY A 30 -15.00 11.32 -1.11
C GLY A 30 -16.53 11.32 -1.18
N LEU A 31 -17.16 10.15 -1.29
CA LEU A 31 -18.62 10.01 -1.26
C LEU A 31 -19.22 10.43 0.07
N LEU A 32 -18.57 10.08 1.18
CA LEU A 32 -19.00 10.50 2.51
C LEU A 32 -18.96 12.02 2.66
N LEU A 33 -17.87 12.66 2.23
CA LEU A 33 -17.72 14.12 2.24
C LEU A 33 -18.82 14.80 1.42
N GLN A 34 -19.12 14.28 0.22
CA GLN A 34 -20.23 14.79 -0.60
C GLN A 34 -21.58 14.66 0.09
N ARG A 35 -21.85 13.52 0.74
CA ARG A 35 -23.11 13.30 1.49
C ARG A 35 -23.25 14.23 2.70
N LEU A 36 -22.14 14.61 3.32
CA LEU A 36 -22.12 15.56 4.43
C LEU A 36 -22.15 17.02 3.97
N GLY A 37 -22.08 17.28 2.66
CA GLY A 37 -21.99 18.64 2.10
C GLY A 37 -20.65 19.32 2.39
N ILE A 38 -19.60 18.55 2.72
CA ILE A 38 -18.28 19.07 3.10
C ILE A 38 -17.35 19.01 1.89
N GLY A 39 -17.13 20.17 1.27
CA GLY A 39 -16.21 20.32 0.14
C GLY A 39 -16.74 19.74 -1.18
N HIS A 40 -16.06 20.08 -2.27
CA HIS A 40 -16.46 19.73 -3.64
C HIS A 40 -15.38 18.89 -4.35
N ALA A 41 -14.56 18.15 -3.59
CA ALA A 41 -13.52 17.34 -4.18
C ALA A 41 -14.13 16.21 -5.02
N PRO A 42 -13.65 15.99 -6.27
CA PRO A 42 -14.10 14.87 -7.08
C PRO A 42 -13.78 13.53 -6.41
N VAL A 43 -14.75 12.61 -6.39
CA VAL A 43 -14.58 11.25 -5.82
C VAL A 43 -13.40 10.53 -6.45
N ALA A 44 -13.22 10.66 -7.77
CA ALA A 44 -12.07 10.12 -8.49
C ALA A 44 -10.75 10.65 -7.94
N GLY A 45 -10.66 11.95 -7.63
CA GLY A 45 -9.47 12.54 -7.04
C GLY A 45 -9.15 11.97 -5.65
N MET A 46 -10.17 11.80 -4.81
CA MET A 46 -10.01 11.19 -3.49
C MET A 46 -9.61 9.71 -3.58
N ALA A 47 -10.06 8.98 -4.60
CA ALA A 47 -9.59 7.62 -4.87
C ALA A 47 -8.08 7.58 -5.16
N LEU A 48 -7.56 8.52 -5.96
CA LEU A 48 -6.12 8.59 -6.25
C LEU A 48 -5.29 8.91 -5.01
N VAL A 49 -5.76 9.86 -4.19
CA VAL A 49 -5.12 10.20 -2.91
C VAL A 49 -5.09 8.98 -1.98
N GLY A 50 -6.21 8.26 -1.85
CA GLY A 50 -6.30 7.05 -1.02
C GLY A 50 -5.39 5.92 -1.52
N MET A 51 -5.32 5.72 -2.83
CA MET A 51 -4.43 4.75 -3.48
C MET A 51 -2.97 4.99 -3.10
N ALA A 52 -2.49 6.23 -3.25
CA ALA A 52 -1.12 6.60 -2.90
C ALA A 52 -0.87 6.51 -1.39
N ALA A 53 -1.81 6.97 -0.56
CA ALA A 53 -1.64 7.03 0.90
C ALA A 53 -1.53 5.64 1.53
N VAL A 54 -2.40 4.70 1.13
CA VAL A 54 -2.40 3.34 1.68
C VAL A 54 -1.11 2.61 1.29
N PHE A 55 -0.77 2.59 0.00
CA PHE A 55 0.43 1.88 -0.43
C PHE A 55 1.71 2.57 0.04
N GLY A 56 1.80 3.89 -0.08
CA GLY A 56 2.96 4.68 0.34
C GLY A 56 3.33 4.54 1.81
N ALA A 57 2.32 4.53 2.69
CA ALA A 57 2.52 4.29 4.10
C ALA A 57 2.88 2.82 4.39
N ALA A 58 2.12 1.86 3.85
CA ALA A 58 2.33 0.44 4.11
C ALA A 58 3.70 -0.04 3.65
N ALA A 59 4.16 0.43 2.49
CA ALA A 59 5.45 0.08 1.91
C ALA A 59 6.62 0.95 2.39
N ARG A 60 6.34 2.03 3.16
CA ARG A 60 7.32 3.05 3.56
C ARG A 60 8.09 3.69 2.40
N VAL A 61 7.40 3.95 1.28
CA VAL A 61 8.01 4.58 0.09
C VAL A 61 7.25 5.84 -0.36
N PRO A 62 7.05 6.84 0.51
CA PRO A 62 6.10 7.93 0.30
C PRO A 62 6.34 8.76 -0.98
N LEU A 63 7.61 8.98 -1.34
CA LEU A 63 7.97 9.74 -2.55
C LEU A 63 7.70 8.91 -3.83
N ALA A 64 8.17 7.66 -3.86
CA ALA A 64 8.02 6.82 -5.04
C ALA A 64 6.55 6.52 -5.32
N THR A 65 5.75 6.25 -4.29
CA THR A 65 4.32 5.96 -4.48
C THR A 65 3.54 7.17 -4.98
N THR A 66 3.88 8.38 -4.51
CA THR A 66 3.24 9.60 -5.00
C THR A 66 3.53 9.82 -6.49
N VAL A 67 4.80 9.70 -6.90
CA VAL A 67 5.20 9.82 -8.32
C VAL A 67 4.55 8.73 -9.15
N MET A 68 4.56 7.49 -8.67
CA MET A 68 3.98 6.36 -9.37
C MET A 68 2.48 6.55 -9.66
N VAL A 69 1.71 6.98 -8.67
CA VAL A 69 0.27 7.25 -8.84
C VAL A 69 0.04 8.43 -9.80
N ALA A 70 0.85 9.49 -9.72
CA ALA A 70 0.76 10.62 -10.64
C ALA A 70 0.99 10.18 -12.10
N GLU A 71 2.01 9.36 -12.35
CA GLU A 71 2.33 8.84 -13.68
C GLU A 71 1.23 7.91 -14.22
N MET A 72 0.71 6.99 -13.40
CA MET A 72 -0.36 6.07 -13.82
C MET A 72 -1.66 6.79 -14.19
N THR A 73 -1.90 7.95 -13.59
CA THR A 73 -3.17 8.69 -13.71
C THR A 73 -3.08 9.87 -14.68
N GLY A 74 -1.88 10.19 -15.16
CA GLY A 74 -1.62 11.28 -16.10
C GLY A 74 -1.94 12.67 -15.56
N GLY A 75 -2.07 12.84 -14.23
CA GLY A 75 -2.57 14.06 -13.61
C GLY A 75 -1.77 14.49 -12.38
N TYR A 76 -1.10 15.63 -12.48
CA TYR A 76 -0.32 16.24 -11.39
C TYR A 76 -1.10 17.24 -10.53
N THR A 77 -2.37 17.49 -10.86
CA THR A 77 -3.20 18.50 -10.19
C THR A 77 -3.43 18.20 -8.71
N LEU A 78 -3.36 16.92 -8.31
CA LEU A 78 -3.54 16.45 -6.94
C LEU A 78 -2.22 16.11 -6.23
N MET A 79 -1.07 16.51 -6.78
CA MET A 79 0.22 16.10 -6.22
C MET A 79 0.43 16.61 -4.79
N ALA A 80 0.13 17.88 -4.53
CA ALA A 80 0.23 18.48 -3.20
C ALA A 80 -0.67 17.81 -2.13
N PRO A 81 -2.00 17.65 -2.34
CA PRO A 81 -2.84 16.95 -1.36
C PRO A 81 -2.47 15.47 -1.22
N THR A 82 -1.98 14.83 -2.28
CA THR A 82 -1.50 13.45 -2.23
C THR A 82 -0.25 13.32 -1.36
N MET A 83 0.75 14.19 -1.55
CA MET A 83 1.96 14.19 -0.73
C MET A 83 1.64 14.39 0.76
N LEU A 84 0.72 15.32 1.07
CA LEU A 84 0.31 15.58 2.44
C LEU A 84 -0.40 14.37 3.06
N ALA A 85 -1.35 13.76 2.33
CA ALA A 85 -2.04 12.55 2.79
C ALA A 85 -1.08 11.38 3.01
N VAL A 86 -0.15 11.15 2.07
CA VAL A 86 0.88 10.10 2.16
C VAL A 86 1.82 10.36 3.33
N ALA A 87 2.23 11.61 3.59
CA ALA A 87 3.07 11.96 4.72
C ALA A 87 2.37 11.67 6.06
N ILE A 88 1.11 12.08 6.20
CA ILE A 88 0.31 11.81 7.40
C ILE A 88 0.14 10.30 7.61
N ALA A 89 -0.23 9.56 6.54
CA ALA A 89 -0.38 8.12 6.60
C ALA A 89 0.93 7.42 6.97
N TYR A 90 2.07 7.86 6.43
CA TYR A 90 3.38 7.35 6.77
C TYR A 90 3.74 7.59 8.24
N LEU A 91 3.51 8.79 8.77
CA LEU A 91 3.78 9.10 10.18
C LEU A 91 2.92 8.24 11.12
N LEU A 92 1.63 8.09 10.80
CA LEU A 92 0.73 7.19 11.52
C LEU A 92 1.23 5.74 11.46
N GLN A 93 1.63 5.28 10.28
CA GLN A 93 2.17 3.94 10.08
C GLN A 93 3.42 3.70 10.92
N VAL A 94 4.37 4.63 10.93
CA VAL A 94 5.60 4.52 11.72
C VAL A 94 5.29 4.51 13.22
N ALA A 95 4.33 5.31 13.67
CA ALA A 95 3.90 5.32 15.06
C ALA A 95 3.28 3.98 15.49
N LEU A 96 2.39 3.42 14.67
CA LEU A 96 1.70 2.15 14.95
C LEU A 96 2.61 0.93 14.77
N ALA A 97 3.55 0.97 13.82
CA ALA A 97 4.48 -0.12 13.53
C ALA A 97 5.40 -0.46 14.72
N ARG A 98 5.49 0.40 15.74
CA ARG A 98 6.20 0.09 16.99
C ARG A 98 5.58 -1.10 17.75
N TYR A 99 4.32 -1.41 17.47
CA TYR A 99 3.59 -2.51 18.09
C TYR A 99 3.58 -3.79 17.22
N THR A 100 4.25 -3.80 16.07
CA THR A 100 4.27 -4.95 15.14
C THR A 100 5.68 -5.52 15.00
N PRO A 101 5.83 -6.85 14.84
CA PRO A 101 7.15 -7.48 14.64
C PRO A 101 7.75 -7.22 13.25
N TYR A 102 6.92 -6.81 12.29
CA TYR A 102 7.32 -6.40 10.94
C TYR A 102 6.90 -4.94 10.69
N PRO A 103 7.84 -4.02 10.48
CA PRO A 103 7.56 -2.60 10.48
C PRO A 103 7.06 -2.03 9.14
N SER A 104 7.13 -2.76 8.04
CA SER A 104 6.47 -2.42 6.77
C SER A 104 6.01 -3.67 6.01
N LEU A 105 5.26 -3.44 4.94
CA LEU A 105 4.75 -4.47 4.05
C LEU A 105 5.87 -5.35 3.47
N TYR A 106 7.04 -4.79 3.17
CA TYR A 106 8.14 -5.53 2.57
C TYR A 106 8.90 -6.39 3.58
N GLU A 107 9.18 -5.91 4.80
CA GLU A 107 9.78 -6.78 5.82
C GLU A 107 8.84 -7.91 6.23
N ALA A 108 7.52 -7.67 6.21
CA ALA A 108 6.54 -8.73 6.47
C ALA A 108 6.67 -9.88 5.46
N GLN A 109 6.98 -9.60 4.19
CA GLN A 109 7.18 -10.63 3.17
C GLN A 109 8.43 -11.48 3.41
N ILE A 110 9.53 -10.84 3.88
CA ILE A 110 10.76 -11.56 4.23
C ILE A 110 10.49 -12.49 5.40
N TYR A 111 9.79 -12.01 6.44
CA TYR A 111 9.45 -12.80 7.61
C TYR A 111 8.57 -14.01 7.27
N VAL A 112 7.55 -13.83 6.44
CA VAL A 112 6.69 -14.94 5.99
C VAL A 112 7.50 -15.97 5.18
N ARG A 113 8.44 -15.51 4.34
CA ARG A 113 9.32 -16.41 3.59
C ARG A 113 10.26 -17.19 4.50
N SER A 114 10.88 -16.55 5.49
CA SER A 114 11.81 -17.21 6.41
C SER A 114 11.13 -18.22 7.34
N ALA A 115 9.85 -18.02 7.64
CA ALA A 115 9.03 -18.96 8.42
C ALA A 115 8.50 -20.16 7.61
N SER A 116 8.71 -20.19 6.28
CA SER A 116 8.29 -21.30 5.42
C SER A 116 9.26 -22.49 5.51
N PRO A 117 8.80 -23.75 5.35
CA PRO A 117 9.70 -24.90 5.26
C PRO A 117 10.76 -24.71 4.16
N PRO A 118 12.00 -25.20 4.36
CA PRO A 118 13.04 -25.14 3.35
C PRO A 118 12.57 -25.80 2.06
N ARG A 119 12.72 -25.10 0.94
CA ARG A 119 12.43 -25.69 -0.36
C ARG A 119 13.60 -26.55 -0.83
N ALA A 120 13.33 -27.46 -1.75
CA ALA A 120 14.36 -28.34 -2.31
C ALA A 120 15.50 -27.57 -3.02
N ASP A 121 15.24 -26.36 -3.50
CA ASP A 121 16.20 -25.43 -4.10
C ASP A 121 17.01 -24.62 -3.07
N ASP A 122 16.63 -24.63 -1.79
CA ASP A 122 17.41 -24.00 -0.71
C ASP A 122 18.58 -24.91 -0.24
N ALA A 123 18.69 -26.13 -0.80
CA ALA A 123 19.76 -27.06 -0.45
C ALA A 123 21.12 -26.51 -0.95
N PRO A 124 22.17 -26.52 -0.09
CA PRO A 124 23.51 -26.10 -0.52
C PRO A 124 23.98 -26.99 -1.69
N PRO A 125 24.73 -26.43 -2.66
CA PRO A 125 25.28 -27.22 -3.75
C PRO A 125 26.16 -28.35 -3.17
N PRO A 126 26.24 -29.51 -3.86
CA PRO A 126 27.07 -30.62 -3.39
C PRO A 126 28.50 -30.12 -3.21
N MET A 127 29.06 -30.38 -2.02
CA MET A 127 30.45 -30.06 -1.73
C MET A 127 31.37 -30.86 -2.67
N PRO A 128 32.47 -30.25 -3.17
CA PRO A 128 33.39 -30.90 -4.11
C PRO A 128 34.10 -32.11 -3.49
#